data_AF-A0A925I380-F1
#
_entry.id   AF-A0A925I380-F1
#
_cell.length_a   1.000
_cell.length_b   1.000
_cell.length_c   1.000
_cell.angle_alpha   90.00
_cell.angle_beta   90.00
_cell.angle_gamma   90.00
#
_symmetry.space_group_name_H-M   'P 1'
#
loop_
_entity.id
_entity.type
_entity.pdbx_description
1 polymer ?
#
loop_
_entity_poly.entity_id
_entity_poly.type
_entity_poly.pdbx_seq_one_letter_code
_entity_poly.pdbx_strand_id
1 'polypeptide(L)' 'VGQACGANPFPLIVPCHRVTAAGALGGFSHHAEADGFHVGVKRWLLAHEGVAA' A
#
# COMPACT_ATOMS: atom_id res chain seq x y z
N VAL A 1 -9.62 -9.88 -0.57
CA VAL A 1 -8.79 -8.98 -1.42
C VAL A 1 -7.51 -8.56 -0.73
N GLY A 2 -7.54 -7.98 0.49
CA GLY A 2 -6.33 -7.52 1.18
C GLY A 2 -5.20 -8.55 1.30
N GLN A 3 -5.50 -9.81 1.63
CA GLN A 3 -4.50 -10.88 1.68
C GLN A 3 -3.82 -11.14 0.32
N ALA A 4 -4.59 -11.13 -0.78
CA ALA A 4 -4.03 -11.28 -2.13
C ALA A 4 -3.17 -10.07 -2.53
N CYS A 5 -3.59 -8.85 -2.15
CA CYS A 5 -2.79 -7.64 -2.37
C CYS A 5 -1.49 -7.63 -1.55
N GLY A 6 -1.51 -8.21 -0.34
CA GLY A 6 -0.32 -8.40 0.49
C GLY A 6 0.66 -9.42 -0.09
N ALA A 7 0.15 -10.48 -0.71
CA ALA A 7 0.96 -11.56 -1.31
C ALA A 7 1.47 -11.22 -2.72
N ASN A 8 1.27 -10.00 -3.21
CA ASN A 8 1.63 -9.61 -4.57
C ASN A 8 3.16 -9.60 -4.77
N PRO A 9 3.73 -10.45 -5.65
CA PRO A 9 5.17 -10.50 -5.90
C PRO A 9 5.69 -9.32 -6.74
N PHE A 10 4.81 -8.57 -7.41
CA PHE A 10 5.18 -7.46 -8.30
C PHE A 10 4.43 -6.16 -7.93
N PRO A 11 4.76 -5.52 -6.80
CA PRO A 11 4.00 -4.40 -6.21
C PRO A 11 3.95 -3.11 -7.03
N LEU A 12 4.81 -2.95 -8.04
CA LEU A 12 4.81 -1.80 -8.95
C LEU A 12 4.00 -2.06 -10.23
N ILE A 13 4.02 -3.29 -10.74
CA ILE A 13 3.30 -3.68 -11.97
C ILE A 13 1.83 -3.93 -11.68
N VAL A 14 1.55 -4.67 -10.60
CA VAL A 14 0.21 -4.83 -10.05
C VAL A 14 0.08 -3.79 -8.91
N PRO A 15 -0.64 -2.69 -9.09
CA PRO A 15 -0.60 -1.52 -8.21
C PRO A 15 -1.43 -1.75 -6.93
N CYS A 16 -1.04 -2.74 -6.12
CA CYS A 16 -1.75 -3.11 -4.91
C CYS A 16 -1.68 -2.03 -3.82
N HIS A 17 -0.75 -1.07 -3.93
CA HIS A 17 -0.69 0.12 -3.08
C HIS A 17 -1.91 1.03 -3.22
N ARG A 18 -2.67 0.92 -4.33
CA ARG A 18 -3.94 1.64 -4.54
C ARG A 18 -5.11 1.06 -3.73
N VAL A 19 -4.98 -0.15 -3.18
CA VAL A 19 -6.00 -0.76 -2.34
C VAL A 19 -5.82 -0.28 -0.90
N THR A 20 -6.71 0.59 -0.44
CA THR A 20 -6.68 1.15 0.91
C THR A 20 -7.79 0.57 1.80
N ALA A 21 -7.67 0.78 3.10
CA ALA A 21 -8.75 0.48 4.03
C ALA A 21 -9.80 1.62 4.01
N ALA A 22 -11.00 1.35 4.53
CA ALA A 22 -12.01 2.40 4.69
C ALA A 22 -11.51 3.44 5.69
N GLY A 23 -11.27 4.67 5.22
CA GLY A 23 -10.80 5.79 6.05
C GLY A 23 -9.34 5.67 6.55
N ALA A 24 -8.56 4.72 6.03
CA ALA A 24 -7.17 4.53 6.45
C ALA A 24 -6.31 3.96 5.31
N LEU A 25 -5.00 4.11 5.42
CA LEU A 25 -4.06 3.61 4.40
C LEU A 25 -4.11 2.08 4.27
N GLY A 26 -4.26 1.35 5.39
CA GLY A 26 -4.14 -0.10 5.45
C GLY A 26 -2.70 -0.60 5.25
N GLY A 27 -2.50 -1.91 5.25
CA GLY A 27 -1.18 -2.53 5.08
C GLY A 27 -0.64 -2.54 3.64
N PHE A 28 0.60 -3.00 3.49
CA PHE A 28 1.30 -3.18 2.21
C PHE A 28 2.26 -4.37 2.29
N SER A 29 2.26 -5.25 1.29
CA SER A 29 3.16 -6.42 1.23
C SER A 29 3.19 -7.27 2.51
N HIS A 30 2.01 -7.54 3.11
CA HIS A 30 1.84 -8.21 4.41
C HIS A 30 2.36 -7.47 5.65
N HIS A 31 2.83 -6.24 5.51
CA HIS A 31 3.21 -5.37 6.62
C HIS A 31 2.11 -4.37 6.95
N ALA A 32 1.96 -4.05 8.24
CA ALA A 32 0.93 -3.15 8.73
C ALA A 32 1.45 -2.12 9.75
N GLU A 33 2.76 -2.11 10.03
CA GLU A 33 3.37 -1.11 10.90
C GLU A 33 3.27 0.27 10.24
N ALA A 34 2.56 1.21 10.87
CA ALA A 34 2.22 2.51 10.27
C ALA A 34 3.46 3.32 9.84
N ASP A 35 4.53 3.24 10.65
CA ASP A 35 5.83 3.88 10.41
C ASP A 35 6.88 2.90 9.83
N GLY A 36 6.43 1.71 9.42
CA GLY A 36 7.28 0.70 8.79
C GLY A 36 7.60 1.05 7.34
N PHE A 37 8.72 0.52 6.85
CA PHE A 37 9.21 0.74 5.49
C PHE A 37 8.14 0.52 4.41
N HIS A 38 7.41 -0.60 4.46
CA HIS A 38 6.43 -0.96 3.45
C HIS A 38 5.22 -0.01 3.42
N VAL A 39 4.70 0.36 4.58
CA VAL A 39 3.60 1.33 4.67
C VAL A 39 4.07 2.71 4.24
N GLY A 40 5.32 3.07 4.55
CA GLY A 40 5.99 4.27 4.03
C GLY A 40 6.10 4.29 2.51
N VAL A 41 6.51 3.18 1.89
CA VAL A 41 6.57 3.03 0.42
C VAL A 41 5.17 3.17 -0.20
N LYS A 42 4.15 2.52 0.37
CA LYS A 42 2.76 2.67 -0.09
C LYS A 42 2.30 4.12 -0.06
N ARG A 43 2.59 4.84 1.03
CA ARG A 43 2.28 6.26 1.17
C ARG A 43 3.01 7.10 0.12
N TRP A 44 4.29 6.83 -0.10
CA TRP A 44 5.10 7.51 -1.10
C TRP A 44 4.58 7.28 -2.52
N LEU A 45 4.23 6.03 -2.86
CA LEU A 45 3.67 5.67 -4.17
C LEU A 45 2.34 6.41 -4.44
N LEU A 46 1.44 6.42 -3.46
CA LEU A 46 0.17 7.15 -3.58
C LEU A 46 0.38 8.67 -3.75
N ALA A 47 1.29 9.25 -2.97
CA ALA A 47 1.65 10.66 -3.11
C ALA A 47 2.27 10.96 -4.48
N HIS A 48 3.12 10.06 -4.99
CA HIS A 48 3.72 10.18 -6.32
C HIS A 48 2.69 10.08 -7.46
N GLU A 49 1.58 9.36 -7.22
CA GLU A 49 0.43 9.29 -8.12
C GLU A 49 -0.52 10.50 -7.98
N GLY A 50 -0.21 11.46 -7.10
CA GLY A 50 -1.03 12.66 -6.87
C GLY A 50 -2.23 12.43 -5.95
N VAL A 51 -2.29 11.29 -5.26
CA VAL A 51 -3.33 11.04 -4.25
C VAL A 51 -2.96 11.83 -2.99
N ALA A 52 -3.75 12.86 -2.68
CA ALA A 52 -3.62 13.61 -1.44
C ALA A 52 -4.03 12.74 -0.25
N ALA A 53 -3.24 12.82 0.82
CA ALA A 53 -3.45 12.08 2.06
C ALA A 53 -4.73 12.53 2.80
#